data_AF-A0A7J5E668-F1
#
_entry.id   AF-A0A7J5E668-F1
#
_cell.length_a   1.000
_cell.length_b   1.000
_cell.length_c   1.000
_cell.angle_alpha   90.00
_cell.angle_beta   90.00
_cell.angle_gamma   90.00
#
_symmetry.space_group_name_H-M   'P 1'
#
loop_
_entity.id
_entity.type
_entity.pdbx_description
1 polymer ?
#
loop_
_entity_poly.entity_id
_entity_poly.type
_entity_poly.pdbx_seq_one_letter_code
_entity_poly.pdbx_strand_id
1 'polypeptide(L)'
;MNTFSKISSLRQSGDNYLDSALTIAKELSSHNTTILNNISELEIIRKKRNDLRSNSDQILTRSTADKAFLTLWIDAQTELIMKGNNLAKALFVSNNKLENVLEFNSIVKNSIFYASEFAGRERAEIGALIGNSSPIKGEQLNNLMRYRGVVEENIRSILEVKKNPN
;
A
#
# COMPACT_ATOMS: atom_id res chain seq x y z
N MET A 1 10.94 22.54 11.13
CA MET A 1 9.70 22.00 10.51
C MET A 1 8.94 21.23 11.58
N ASN A 2 7.68 21.56 11.85
CA ASN A 2 6.89 20.84 12.86
C ASN A 2 6.29 19.54 12.28
N THR A 3 5.82 18.63 13.14
CA THR A 3 5.26 17.32 12.73
C THR A 3 4.12 17.45 11.74
N PHE A 4 3.22 18.42 11.91
CA PHE A 4 2.09 18.66 11.01
C PHE A 4 2.53 19.07 9.61
N SER A 5 3.51 19.96 9.50
CA SER A 5 4.10 20.38 8.22
C SER A 5 4.76 19.20 7.50
N LYS A 6 5.44 18.31 8.23
CA LYS A 6 6.02 17.09 7.66
C LYS A 6 4.94 16.13 7.16
N ILE A 7 3.85 15.92 7.92
CA ILE A 7 2.71 15.11 7.51
C ILE A 7 2.07 15.67 6.24
N SER A 8 1.82 16.97 6.20
CA SER A 8 1.25 17.65 5.04
C SER A 8 2.13 17.49 3.78
N SER A 9 3.44 17.71 3.91
CA SER A 9 4.40 17.53 2.81
C SER A 9 4.43 16.09 2.29
N LEU A 10 4.44 15.09 3.17
CA LEU A 10 4.41 13.68 2.77
C LEU A 10 3.11 13.31 2.07
N ARG A 11 1.96 13.81 2.54
CA ARG A 11 0.67 13.60 1.88
C ARG A 11 0.64 14.22 0.49
N GLN A 12 1.10 15.46 0.34
CA GLN A 12 1.16 16.12 -0.95
C GLN A 12 2.07 15.35 -1.92
N SER A 13 3.23 14.90 -1.45
CA SER A 13 4.14 14.08 -2.28
C SER A 13 3.47 12.77 -2.71
N GLY A 14 2.80 12.07 -1.80
CA GLY A 14 2.08 10.84 -2.14
C GLY A 14 0.93 11.06 -3.13
N ASP A 15 0.17 12.14 -2.95
CA ASP A 15 -0.91 12.49 -3.87
C ASP A 15 -0.36 12.85 -5.27
N ASN A 16 0.73 13.62 -5.36
CA ASN A 16 1.39 13.94 -6.62
C ASN A 16 1.89 12.69 -7.38
N TYR A 17 2.47 11.72 -6.67
CA TYR A 17 2.90 10.46 -7.28
C TYR A 17 1.71 9.64 -7.78
N LEU A 18 0.62 9.58 -7.02
CA LEU A 18 -0.60 8.89 -7.43
C LEU A 18 -1.26 9.56 -8.65
N ASP A 19 -1.31 10.90 -8.67
CA ASP A 19 -1.82 11.67 -9.80
C ASP A 19 -1.01 11.38 -11.08
N SER A 20 0.32 11.42 -10.95
CA SER A 20 1.23 11.12 -12.06
C SER A 20 1.03 9.69 -12.58
N ALA A 21 0.90 8.72 -11.68
CA ALA A 21 0.65 7.32 -12.05
C ALA A 21 -0.71 7.13 -12.74
N LEU A 22 -1.76 7.79 -12.27
CA LEU A 22 -3.09 7.75 -12.88
C LEU A 22 -3.11 8.39 -14.27
N THR A 23 -2.39 9.49 -14.47
CA THR A 23 -2.23 10.13 -15.80
C THR A 23 -1.60 9.15 -16.77
N ILE A 24 -0.45 8.57 -16.41
CA ILE A 24 0.25 7.57 -17.25
C ILE A 24 -0.65 6.36 -17.54
N ALA A 25 -1.35 5.85 -16.51
CA ALA A 25 -2.24 4.71 -16.68
C ALA A 25 -3.38 5.01 -17.67
N LYS A 26 -3.98 6.20 -17.59
CA LYS A 26 -5.06 6.61 -18.50
C LYS A 26 -4.58 6.74 -19.94
N GLU A 27 -3.39 7.31 -20.16
CA GLU A 27 -2.78 7.45 -21.48
C GLU A 27 -2.52 6.09 -22.15
N LEU A 28 -2.04 5.10 -21.39
CA LEU A 28 -1.69 3.77 -21.90
C LEU A 28 -2.90 2.83 -22.10
N SER A 29 -4.07 3.17 -21.55
CA SER A 29 -5.17 2.22 -21.36
C SER A 29 -6.46 2.59 -22.07
N SER A 30 -6.40 3.55 -22.99
CA SER A 30 -7.54 4.14 -23.71
C SER A 30 -8.48 3.13 -24.37
N HIS A 31 -8.04 1.88 -24.58
CA HIS A 31 -8.85 0.78 -25.13
C HIS A 31 -8.84 -0.52 -24.31
N ASN A 32 -8.31 -0.54 -23.08
CA ASN A 32 -8.24 -1.74 -22.24
C ASN A 32 -9.23 -1.67 -21.06
N THR A 33 -10.38 -2.34 -21.18
CA THR A 33 -11.46 -2.34 -20.18
C THR A 33 -11.00 -2.81 -18.80
N THR A 34 -10.09 -3.79 -18.72
CA THR A 34 -9.57 -4.29 -17.43
C THR A 34 -8.81 -3.20 -16.71
N ILE A 35 -7.96 -2.46 -17.42
CA ILE A 35 -7.17 -1.39 -16.81
C ILE A 35 -8.07 -0.20 -16.46
N LEU A 36 -9.04 0.15 -17.32
CA LEU A 36 -10.04 1.18 -17.02
C LEU A 36 -10.84 0.87 -15.74
N ASN A 37 -11.25 -0.38 -15.54
CA ASN A 37 -11.92 -0.81 -14.31
C ASN A 37 -11.01 -0.64 -13.08
N ASN A 38 -9.73 -1.03 -13.18
CA ASN A 38 -8.77 -0.85 -12.09
C ASN A 38 -8.53 0.64 -11.77
N ILE A 39 -8.51 1.51 -12.78
CA ILE A 39 -8.44 2.96 -12.60
C ILE A 39 -9.67 3.46 -11.84
N SER A 40 -10.88 3.09 -12.27
CA SER A 40 -12.11 3.52 -11.60
C SER A 40 -12.20 3.03 -10.16
N GLU A 41 -11.84 1.77 -9.90
CA GLU A 41 -11.78 1.24 -8.53
C GLU A 41 -10.79 2.01 -7.66
N LEU A 42 -9.59 2.31 -8.19
CA LEU A 42 -8.58 3.07 -7.47
C LEU A 42 -9.05 4.49 -7.14
N GLU A 43 -9.75 5.16 -8.06
CA GLU A 43 -10.34 6.49 -7.83
C GLU A 43 -11.43 6.47 -6.76
N ILE A 44 -12.29 5.44 -6.74
CA ILE A 44 -13.31 5.24 -5.70
C ILE A 44 -12.66 5.09 -4.32
N ILE A 45 -11.65 4.23 -4.21
CA ILE A 45 -10.93 4.02 -2.95
C ILE A 45 -10.16 5.27 -2.52
N ARG A 46 -9.54 5.99 -3.48
CA ARG A 46 -8.89 7.27 -3.20
C ARG A 46 -9.87 8.28 -2.62
N LYS A 47 -11.09 8.38 -3.18
CA LYS A 47 -12.13 9.27 -2.66
C LYS A 47 -12.51 8.90 -1.23
N LYS A 48 -12.84 7.63 -0.98
CA LYS A 48 -13.14 7.10 0.37
C LYS A 48 -12.02 7.42 1.38
N ARG A 49 -10.76 7.24 0.99
CA ARG A 49 -9.59 7.57 1.81
C ARG A 49 -9.51 9.08 2.08
N ASN A 50 -9.73 9.92 1.07
CA ASN A 50 -9.69 11.38 1.22
C ASN A 50 -10.80 11.89 2.16
N ASP A 51 -11.98 11.27 2.12
CA ASP A 51 -13.07 11.59 3.05
C ASP A 51 -12.67 11.25 4.50
N LEU A 52 -11.99 10.13 4.73
CA LEU A 52 -11.43 9.80 6.06
C LEU A 52 -10.30 10.74 6.47
N ARG A 53 -9.52 11.27 5.52
CA ARG A 53 -8.37 12.14 5.80
C ARG A 53 -8.80 13.45 6.46
N SER A 54 -9.93 14.03 6.06
CA SER A 54 -10.44 15.26 6.68
C SER A 54 -10.73 15.05 8.18
N ASN A 55 -11.24 13.88 8.56
CA ASN A 55 -11.46 13.48 9.95
C ASN A 55 -10.13 13.26 10.70
N SER A 56 -9.11 12.70 10.02
CA SER A 56 -7.78 12.54 10.61
C SER A 56 -7.20 13.86 11.08
N ASP A 57 -7.39 14.95 10.33
CA ASP A 57 -6.81 16.25 10.68
C ASP A 57 -7.47 16.86 11.92
N GLN A 58 -8.76 16.58 12.13
CA GLN A 58 -9.48 16.95 13.35
C GLN A 58 -9.05 16.13 14.58
N ILE A 59 -8.58 14.91 14.39
CA ILE A 59 -8.13 14.02 15.48
C ILE A 59 -6.70 14.37 15.89
N LEU A 60 -5.83 14.71 14.93
CA LEU A 60 -4.44 15.06 15.20
C LEU A 60 -4.28 16.30 16.09
N THR A 61 -5.32 17.13 16.24
CA THR A 61 -5.33 18.29 17.13
C THR A 61 -5.82 17.97 18.56
N ARG A 62 -6.24 16.72 18.82
CA ARG A 62 -6.77 16.27 20.12
C ARG A 62 -5.69 15.56 20.94
N SER A 63 -5.87 15.55 22.26
CA SER A 63 -4.99 14.85 23.22
C SER A 63 -5.35 13.37 23.42
N THR A 64 -6.50 12.93 22.91
CA THR A 64 -7.00 11.56 23.05
C THR A 64 -7.04 10.86 21.70
N ALA A 65 -6.47 9.65 21.66
CA ALA A 65 -6.47 8.82 20.47
C ALA A 65 -7.85 8.18 20.24
N ASP A 66 -8.32 8.20 19.00
CA ASP A 66 -9.50 7.45 18.56
C ASP A 66 -9.04 6.13 17.94
N LYS A 67 -9.13 5.04 18.71
CA LYS A 67 -8.68 3.71 18.30
C LYS A 67 -9.48 3.17 17.11
N ALA A 68 -10.79 3.40 17.08
CA ALA A 68 -11.65 2.92 16.01
C ALA A 68 -11.32 3.63 14.69
N PHE A 69 -11.14 4.95 14.75
CA PHE A 69 -10.69 5.71 13.61
C PHE A 69 -9.30 5.28 13.11
N LEU A 70 -8.37 5.00 14.03
CA LEU A 70 -7.01 4.61 13.65
C LEU A 70 -6.99 3.32 12.83
N THR A 71 -7.79 2.32 13.21
CA THR A 71 -7.97 1.08 12.44
C THR A 71 -8.56 1.38 11.05
N LEU A 72 -9.65 2.15 10.98
CA LEU A 72 -10.28 2.54 9.72
C LEU A 72 -9.30 3.28 8.79
N TRP A 73 -8.46 4.13 9.36
CA TRP A 73 -7.45 4.89 8.61
C TRP A 73 -6.37 3.98 8.04
N ILE A 74 -5.84 3.04 8.84
CA ILE A 74 -4.84 2.06 8.40
C ILE A 74 -5.42 1.18 7.29
N ASP A 75 -6.65 0.70 7.45
CA ASP A 75 -7.33 -0.13 6.46
C ASP A 75 -7.53 0.63 5.14
N ALA A 76 -7.96 1.90 5.20
CA ALA A 76 -8.14 2.72 4.01
C ALA A 76 -6.82 3.03 3.27
N GLN A 77 -5.71 3.23 3.99
CA GLN A 77 -4.40 3.35 3.32
C GLN A 77 -3.99 2.04 2.68
N THR A 78 -4.12 0.93 3.39
CA THR A 78 -3.79 -0.41 2.89
C THR A 78 -4.59 -0.72 1.63
N GLU A 79 -5.90 -0.46 1.64
CA GLU A 79 -6.79 -0.67 0.50
C GLU A 79 -6.34 0.14 -0.72
N LEU A 80 -6.01 1.42 -0.53
CA LEU A 80 -5.49 2.30 -1.60
C LEU A 80 -4.18 1.78 -2.19
N ILE A 81 -3.23 1.41 -1.32
CA ILE A 81 -1.91 0.90 -1.72
C ILE A 81 -2.06 -0.40 -2.52
N MET A 82 -2.88 -1.33 -2.04
CA MET A 82 -3.13 -2.60 -2.71
C MET A 82 -3.83 -2.42 -4.07
N LYS A 83 -4.82 -1.51 -4.18
CA LYS A 83 -5.45 -1.19 -5.47
C LYS A 83 -4.48 -0.51 -6.43
N GLY A 84 -3.58 0.34 -5.93
CA GLY A 84 -2.51 0.93 -6.74
C GLY A 84 -1.59 -0.13 -7.34
N ASN A 85 -1.23 -1.15 -6.56
CA ASN A 85 -0.44 -2.28 -7.06
C ASN A 85 -1.20 -3.15 -8.06
N ASN A 86 -2.50 -3.37 -7.86
CA ASN A 86 -3.31 -4.10 -8.83
C ASN A 86 -3.36 -3.38 -10.19
N LEU A 87 -3.51 -2.05 -10.18
CA LEU A 87 -3.42 -1.24 -11.40
C LEU A 87 -2.03 -1.38 -12.05
N ALA A 88 -0.96 -1.25 -11.26
CA ALA A 88 0.41 -1.42 -11.76
C ALA A 88 0.59 -2.80 -12.41
N LYS A 89 0.16 -3.88 -11.75
CA LYS A 89 0.19 -5.24 -12.32
C LYS A 89 -0.54 -5.31 -13.64
N ALA A 90 -1.77 -4.80 -13.71
CA ALA A 90 -2.59 -4.84 -14.91
C ALA A 90 -1.93 -4.13 -16.11
N LEU A 91 -1.18 -3.05 -15.86
CA LEU A 91 -0.40 -2.34 -16.89
C LEU A 91 0.80 -3.15 -17.40
N PHE A 92 1.36 -4.05 -16.59
CA PHE A 92 2.52 -4.88 -16.94
C PHE A 92 2.18 -6.30 -17.38
N VAL A 93 0.89 -6.68 -17.45
CA VAL A 93 0.47 -7.96 -18.05
C VAL A 93 0.54 -7.86 -19.58
N SER A 94 1.63 -8.34 -20.17
CA SER A 94 1.82 -8.43 -21.63
C SER A 94 1.01 -9.58 -22.24
N ASN A 95 0.28 -9.33 -23.34
CA ASN A 95 -0.39 -10.36 -24.16
C ASN A 95 0.57 -11.19 -25.03
N ASN A 96 1.84 -10.77 -25.14
CA ASN A 96 2.86 -11.53 -25.85
C ASN A 96 3.90 -12.04 -24.85
N LYS A 97 4.00 -13.37 -24.74
CA LYS A 97 5.10 -14.05 -24.07
C LYS A 97 6.41 -13.74 -24.80
N LEU A 98 7.07 -12.65 -24.41
CA LEU A 98 8.49 -12.47 -24.65
C LEU A 98 9.20 -12.50 -23.28
N GLU A 99 9.90 -13.61 -23.07
CA GLU A 99 10.99 -13.93 -22.14
C GLU A 99 10.78 -13.87 -20.62
N ASN A 100 11.24 -14.96 -19.96
CA ASN A 100 11.37 -15.17 -18.52
C ASN A 100 11.85 -13.93 -17.75
N VAL A 101 12.66 -13.06 -18.37
CA VAL A 101 13.16 -11.81 -17.77
C VAL A 101 12.03 -10.86 -17.37
N LEU A 102 10.98 -10.71 -18.19
CA LEU A 102 9.83 -9.85 -17.84
C LEU A 102 8.99 -10.47 -16.73
N GLU A 103 8.87 -11.80 -16.72
CA GLU A 103 8.19 -12.55 -15.67
C GLU A 103 8.92 -12.46 -14.33
N PHE A 104 10.24 -12.68 -14.30
CA PHE A 104 11.07 -12.52 -13.10
C PHE A 104 11.04 -11.09 -12.57
N ASN A 105 11.11 -10.09 -13.46
CA ASN A 105 10.97 -8.71 -13.04
C ASN A 105 9.60 -8.43 -12.40
N SER A 106 8.52 -9.03 -12.93
CA SER A 106 7.18 -8.91 -12.35
C SER A 106 7.10 -9.59 -10.97
N ILE A 107 7.65 -10.80 -10.84
CA ILE A 107 7.72 -11.53 -9.57
C ILE A 107 8.51 -10.73 -8.53
N VAL A 108 9.73 -10.30 -8.85
CA VAL A 108 10.58 -9.55 -7.92
C VAL A 108 9.94 -8.23 -7.52
N LYS A 109 9.40 -7.45 -8.46
CA LYS A 109 8.71 -6.18 -8.14
C LYS A 109 7.51 -6.42 -7.24
N ASN A 110 6.71 -7.44 -7.54
CA ASN A 110 5.55 -7.78 -6.74
C ASN A 110 5.95 -8.24 -5.33
N SER A 111 6.96 -9.10 -5.22
CA SER A 111 7.44 -9.56 -3.91
C SER A 111 8.02 -8.42 -3.08
N ILE A 112 8.80 -7.51 -3.68
CA ILE A 112 9.29 -6.30 -3.00
C ILE A 112 8.12 -5.45 -2.50
N PHE A 113 7.09 -5.27 -3.34
CA PHE A 113 5.91 -4.51 -2.97
C PHE A 113 5.21 -5.13 -1.75
N TYR A 114 4.89 -6.42 -1.77
CA TYR A 114 4.20 -7.08 -0.66
C TYR A 114 5.04 -7.10 0.61
N ALA A 115 6.35 -7.36 0.51
CA ALA A 115 7.24 -7.30 1.66
C ALA A 115 7.24 -5.89 2.29
N SER A 116 7.29 -4.84 1.47
CA SER A 116 7.31 -3.45 1.93
C SER A 116 5.99 -3.04 2.56
N GLU A 117 4.85 -3.37 1.92
CA GLU A 117 3.53 -3.03 2.42
C GLU A 117 3.24 -3.72 3.76
N PHE A 118 3.49 -5.03 3.86
CA PHE A 118 3.22 -5.76 5.09
C PHE A 118 4.17 -5.37 6.23
N ALA A 119 5.43 -5.04 5.95
CA ALA A 119 6.32 -4.43 6.95
C ALA A 119 5.81 -3.04 7.38
N GLY A 120 5.22 -2.27 6.46
CA GLY A 120 4.54 -1.01 6.77
C GLY A 120 3.35 -1.20 7.73
N ARG A 121 2.56 -2.26 7.53
CA ARG A 121 1.43 -2.62 8.39
C ARG A 121 1.86 -3.08 9.78
N GLU A 122 2.94 -3.86 9.89
CA GLU A 122 3.55 -4.18 11.19
C GLU A 122 3.92 -2.91 11.96
N ARG A 123 4.59 -1.97 11.29
CA ARG A 123 4.97 -0.69 11.91
C ARG A 123 3.75 0.12 12.33
N ALA A 124 2.68 0.12 11.53
CA ALA A 124 1.44 0.83 11.87
C ALA A 124 0.78 0.25 13.12
N GLU A 125 0.67 -1.09 13.22
CA GLU A 125 0.11 -1.79 14.38
C GLU A 125 0.94 -1.53 15.65
N ILE A 126 2.28 -1.67 15.57
CA ILE A 126 3.18 -1.40 16.70
C ILE A 126 3.12 0.09 17.10
N GLY A 127 3.11 0.99 16.12
CA GLY A 127 3.00 2.43 16.35
C GLY A 127 1.69 2.79 17.05
N ALA A 128 0.58 2.16 16.65
CA ALA A 128 -0.72 2.30 17.30
C ALA A 128 -0.68 1.85 18.76
N LEU A 129 -0.05 0.72 19.05
CA LEU A 129 0.08 0.18 20.41
C LEU A 129 0.91 1.11 21.30
N ILE A 130 2.07 1.56 20.82
CA ILE A 130 2.95 2.49 21.53
C ILE A 130 2.23 3.82 21.79
N GLY A 131 1.62 4.41 20.76
CA GLY A 131 0.90 5.68 20.88
C GLY A 131 -0.27 5.62 21.86
N ASN A 132 -0.87 4.44 22.02
CA ASN A 132 -1.95 4.20 22.97
C ASN A 132 -1.49 3.65 24.33
N SER A 133 -0.17 3.54 24.58
CA SER A 133 0.41 2.91 25.78
C SER A 133 -0.25 1.56 26.13
N SER A 134 -0.60 0.79 25.10
CA SER A 134 -1.38 -0.43 25.24
C SER A 134 -0.49 -1.67 25.06
N PRO A 135 -0.65 -2.72 25.88
CA PRO A 135 0.08 -3.96 25.68
C PRO A 135 -0.40 -4.69 24.43
N ILE A 136 0.47 -5.53 23.85
CA ILE A 136 0.11 -6.41 22.75
C ILE A 136 -0.86 -7.49 23.26
N LYS A 137 -2.06 -7.55 22.70
CA LYS A 137 -3.04 -8.62 22.96
C LYS A 137 -2.87 -9.78 21.98
N GLY A 138 -3.46 -10.93 22.28
CA GLY A 138 -3.35 -12.14 21.46
C GLY A 138 -3.75 -11.95 19.98
N GLU A 139 -4.86 -11.26 19.72
CA GLU A 139 -5.29 -10.96 18.34
C GLU A 139 -4.27 -10.09 17.57
N GLN A 140 -3.70 -9.10 18.25
CA GLN A 140 -2.73 -8.18 17.67
C GLN A 140 -1.40 -8.90 17.40
N LEU A 141 -0.98 -9.78 18.32
CA LEU A 141 0.17 -10.65 18.11
C LEU A 141 -0.04 -11.56 16.89
N ASN A 142 -1.22 -12.17 16.75
CA ASN A 142 -1.55 -13.00 15.59
C ASN A 142 -1.49 -12.20 14.28
N ASN A 143 -2.00 -10.97 14.28
CA ASN A 143 -1.92 -10.08 13.12
C ASN A 143 -0.46 -9.74 12.77
N LEU A 144 0.37 -9.40 13.76
CA LEU A 144 1.79 -9.13 13.58
C LEU A 144 2.54 -10.35 13.03
N MET A 145 2.28 -11.55 13.57
CA MET A 145 2.88 -12.79 13.07
C MET A 145 2.45 -13.09 11.63
N ARG A 146 1.18 -12.86 11.29
CA ARG A 146 0.69 -13.00 9.92
C ARG A 146 1.40 -12.03 8.97
N TYR A 147 1.56 -10.77 9.37
CA TYR A 147 2.28 -9.80 8.54
C TYR A 147 3.75 -10.20 8.36
N ARG A 148 4.42 -10.64 9.43
CA ARG A 148 5.79 -11.16 9.39
C ARG A 148 5.92 -12.31 8.41
N GLY A 149 5.01 -13.27 8.46
CA GLY A 149 5.00 -14.40 7.53
C GLY A 149 4.92 -13.97 6.07
N VAL A 150 4.08 -12.97 5.74
CA VAL A 150 4.00 -12.42 4.37
C VAL A 150 5.30 -11.72 3.98
N VAL A 151 5.93 -10.97 4.88
CA VAL A 151 7.23 -10.33 4.63
C VAL A 151 8.30 -11.36 4.33
N GLU A 152 8.43 -12.38 5.18
CA GLU A 152 9.44 -13.42 5.04
C GLU A 152 9.25 -14.25 3.77
N GLU A 153 8.01 -14.60 3.44
CA GLU A 153 7.69 -15.34 2.22
C GLU A 153 8.13 -14.55 0.98
N ASN A 154 7.78 -13.27 0.90
CA ASN A 154 8.13 -12.45 -0.25
C ASN A 154 9.64 -12.15 -0.34
N ILE A 155 10.33 -12.01 0.80
CA ILE A 155 11.80 -11.93 0.81
C ILE A 155 12.40 -13.24 0.28
N ARG A 156 11.85 -14.39 0.66
CA ARG A 156 12.30 -15.69 0.14
C ARG A 156 12.13 -15.77 -1.36
N SER A 157 10.98 -15.38 -1.91
CA SER A 157 10.74 -15.37 -3.36
C SER A 157 11.78 -14.52 -4.11
N ILE A 158 12.15 -13.34 -3.58
CA ILE A 158 13.22 -12.50 -4.16
C ILE A 158 14.57 -13.23 -4.15
N LEU A 159 14.91 -13.88 -3.03
CA LEU A 159 16.17 -14.61 -2.89
C LEU A 159 16.21 -15.87 -3.76
N GLU A 160 15.08 -16.51 -4.02
CA GLU A 160 14.97 -17.67 -4.92
C GLU A 160 15.20 -17.29 -6.38
N VAL A 161 14.61 -16.19 -6.85
CA VAL A 161 14.88 -15.65 -8.20
C VAL A 161 16.37 -15.31 -8.35
N LYS A 162 17.01 -14.77 -7.30
CA LYS A 162 18.47 -14.52 -7.30
C LYS A 162 19.28 -15.81 -7.46
N LYS A 163 18.84 -16.92 -6.85
CA LYS A 163 19.55 -18.21 -6.89
C LYS A 163 19.36 -18.95 -8.22
N ASN A 164 18.19 -18.80 -8.86
CA ASN A 164 17.82 -19.48 -10.10
C ASN A 164 17.33 -18.49 -11.17
N PRO A 165 18.20 -17.68 -11.78
CA PRO A 165 17.80 -16.65 -12.75
C PRO A 165 17.46 -17.16 -14.17
N ASN A 166 17.15 -18.45 -14.35
CA ASN A 166 17.05 -19.14 -15.65
C ASN A 166 15.91 -18.68 -16.57
#